data_AF-A0A956ACW5-F1
#
_entry.id   AF-A0A956ACW5-F1
#
_cell.length_a   1.000
_cell.length_b   1.000
_cell.length_c   1.000
_cell.angle_alpha   90.00
_cell.angle_beta   90.00
_cell.angle_gamma   90.00
#
_symmetry.space_group_name_H-M   'P 1'
#
loop_
_entity.id
_entity.type
_entity.pdbx_description
1 polymer ?
#
loop_
_entity_poly.entity_id
_entity_poly.type
_entity_poly.pdbx_seq_one_letter_code
_entity_poly.pdbx_strand_id
1 'polypeptide(L)'
;SFEIDAARLSALRERAMSDLQAYLLADLDDDSLRALETRLRCPGLVAVKRRTDEEIAACERERAQLAGDPEVEHYEHHHSAVTDEREELRGPHEQMSAERRRWEDSKWFDELQADGFFEPTYDPGLFQKFLDWRAGSFWMDEVEPALGRTFENLDELREAYLKLRTSADSVKEAYDGLGARLDALSAKRQRYDQLVRQPDVLHRQMVTTLEEAIAAHLDACPSDLRLEIAEGDPNLDAAMKKLTGLQKQSQYLRELRVVRVDSVVQQLEQQLRKLDRTIAKTERKIAKYGPGYRASAEAVNKLETLQRKKWDKRVASLDKVRTRVSDFDRYDHGSLSNDFLWWMLITDGMRGNDLYEVRVFTEQHPDWTLPLAPDDPDGVDLAADALAEEMIAGSDEAGLSDAS
;
A
#
# COMPACT_ATOMS: atom_id res chain seq x y z
N SER A 1 -9.35 -16.94 18.54
CA SER A 1 -7.96 -17.40 18.30
C SER A 1 -7.07 -16.21 18.57
N PHE A 2 -5.95 -16.36 19.28
CA PHE A 2 -5.11 -15.22 19.71
C PHE A 2 -4.77 -14.24 18.57
N GLU A 3 -4.44 -14.73 17.38
CA GLU A 3 -4.17 -13.88 16.21
C GLU A 3 -5.40 -13.13 15.71
N ILE A 4 -6.55 -13.83 15.62
CA ILE A 4 -7.82 -13.22 15.18
C ILE A 4 -8.25 -12.14 16.16
N ASP A 5 -8.13 -12.42 17.46
CA ASP A 5 -8.53 -11.51 18.52
C ASP A 5 -7.58 -10.29 18.57
N ALA A 6 -6.26 -10.49 18.36
CA ALA A 6 -5.29 -9.40 18.23
C ALA A 6 -5.50 -8.55 16.96
N ALA A 7 -5.87 -9.16 15.84
CA ALA A 7 -6.21 -8.43 14.61
C ALA A 7 -7.49 -7.60 14.79
N ARG A 8 -8.53 -8.17 15.42
CA ARG A 8 -9.76 -7.46 15.81
C ARG A 8 -9.46 -6.23 16.66
N LEU A 9 -8.62 -6.38 17.69
CA LEU A 9 -8.24 -5.28 18.57
C LEU A 9 -7.40 -4.20 17.85
N SER A 10 -6.56 -4.61 16.89
CA SER A 10 -5.79 -3.67 16.07
C SER A 10 -6.72 -2.81 15.20
N ALA A 11 -7.73 -3.42 14.57
CA ALA A 11 -8.75 -2.68 13.82
C ALA A 11 -9.61 -1.76 14.73
N LEU A 12 -9.94 -2.19 15.94
CA LEU A 12 -10.62 -1.34 16.92
C LEU A 12 -9.75 -0.14 17.36
N ARG A 13 -8.43 -0.34 17.48
CA ARG A 13 -7.48 0.74 17.79
C ARG A 13 -7.39 1.74 16.63
N GLU A 14 -7.31 1.28 15.39
CA GLU A 14 -7.32 2.15 14.21
C GLU A 14 -8.59 3.00 14.16
N ARG A 15 -9.76 2.38 14.40
CA ARG A 15 -11.02 3.12 14.50
C ARG A 15 -11.02 4.14 15.63
N ALA A 16 -10.55 3.77 16.82
CA ALA A 16 -10.46 4.69 17.95
C ALA A 16 -9.48 5.86 17.70
N MET A 17 -8.42 5.63 16.93
CA MET A 17 -7.48 6.67 16.52
C MET A 17 -8.16 7.63 15.52
N SER A 18 -8.91 7.10 14.56
CA SER A 18 -9.70 7.90 13.62
C SER A 18 -10.76 8.76 14.34
N ASP A 19 -11.48 8.19 15.33
CA ASP A 19 -12.43 8.94 16.16
C ASP A 19 -11.73 10.08 16.93
N LEU A 20 -10.52 9.83 17.45
CA LEU A 20 -9.72 10.83 18.15
C LEU A 20 -9.21 11.92 17.20
N GLN A 21 -8.73 11.57 16.01
CA GLN A 21 -8.30 12.52 15.00
C GLN A 21 -9.45 13.43 14.57
N ALA A 22 -10.64 12.87 14.35
CA ALA A 22 -11.83 13.65 14.02
C ALA A 22 -12.21 14.64 15.14
N TYR A 23 -12.01 14.26 16.40
CA TYR A 23 -12.18 15.17 17.55
C TYR A 23 -11.13 16.29 17.57
N LEU A 24 -9.85 15.95 17.34
CA LEU A 24 -8.74 16.90 17.38
C LEU A 24 -8.71 17.85 16.18
N LEU A 25 -9.18 17.41 15.01
CA LEU A 25 -9.19 18.14 13.75
C LEU A 25 -10.60 18.66 13.39
N ALA A 26 -11.46 18.90 14.38
CA ALA A 26 -12.80 19.43 14.16
C ALA A 26 -12.77 20.81 13.46
N ASP A 27 -11.82 21.65 13.86
CA ASP A 27 -11.56 22.97 13.26
C ASP A 27 -10.16 23.01 12.65
N LEU A 28 -10.10 23.37 11.37
CA LEU A 28 -8.86 23.39 10.59
C LEU A 28 -8.35 24.81 10.34
N ASP A 29 -8.71 25.81 11.15
CA ASP A 29 -8.12 27.15 11.02
C ASP A 29 -6.71 27.24 11.66
N ASP A 30 -5.96 28.28 11.31
CA ASP A 30 -4.57 28.47 11.76
C ASP A 30 -4.43 28.60 13.28
N ASP A 31 -5.44 29.14 13.97
CA ASP A 31 -5.40 29.35 15.42
C ASP A 31 -5.74 28.06 16.16
N SER A 32 -6.75 27.32 15.68
CA SER A 32 -7.09 25.98 16.17
C SER A 32 -5.94 25.00 16.00
N LEU A 33 -5.30 24.95 14.83
CA LEU A 33 -4.13 24.11 14.61
C LEU A 33 -2.96 24.53 15.50
N ARG A 34 -2.71 25.82 15.71
CA ARG A 34 -1.63 26.29 16.61
C ARG A 34 -1.89 25.94 18.08
N ALA A 35 -3.15 26.05 18.52
CA ALA A 35 -3.56 25.60 19.84
C ALA A 35 -3.34 24.08 19.98
N LEU A 36 -3.67 23.31 18.94
CA LEU A 36 -3.44 21.87 18.89
C LEU A 36 -1.95 21.51 18.90
N GLU A 37 -1.10 22.19 18.11
CA GLU A 37 0.36 22.00 18.11
C GLU A 37 0.94 22.24 19.51
N THR A 38 0.50 23.32 20.17
CA THR A 38 0.93 23.68 21.52
C THR A 38 0.50 22.60 22.53
N ARG A 39 -0.76 22.17 22.44
CA ARG A 39 -1.33 21.16 23.32
C ARG A 39 -0.64 19.81 23.16
N LEU A 40 -0.52 19.32 21.93
CA LEU A 40 0.07 18.01 21.63
C LEU A 40 1.59 18.02 21.70
N ARG A 41 2.24 19.20 21.69
CA ARG A 41 3.68 19.37 21.43
C ARG A 41 4.10 18.73 20.10
N CYS A 42 3.22 18.83 19.09
CA CYS A 42 3.41 18.29 17.75
C CYS A 42 3.61 19.45 16.77
N PRO A 43 4.84 19.84 16.43
CA PRO A 43 5.08 20.98 15.54
C PRO A 43 4.82 20.62 14.07
N GLY A 44 4.37 21.60 13.27
CA GLY A 44 4.33 21.51 11.81
C GLY A 44 2.95 21.32 11.20
N LEU A 45 1.89 21.16 12.00
CA LEU A 45 0.50 21.09 11.52
C LEU A 45 0.08 22.37 10.79
N VAL A 46 0.44 23.54 11.33
CA VAL A 46 0.14 24.84 10.69
C VAL A 46 0.90 24.98 9.37
N ALA A 47 2.13 24.49 9.30
CA ALA A 47 2.93 24.53 8.08
C ALA A 47 2.33 23.64 6.97
N VAL A 48 1.79 22.47 7.32
CA VAL A 48 1.08 21.59 6.38
C VAL A 48 -0.11 22.32 5.78
N LYS A 49 -0.98 22.92 6.62
CA LYS A 49 -2.15 23.67 6.14
C LYS A 49 -1.76 24.83 5.23
N ARG A 50 -0.80 25.66 5.65
CA ARG A 50 -0.39 26.85 4.87
C ARG A 50 0.15 26.49 3.49
N ARG A 51 0.97 25.44 3.40
CA ARG A 51 1.45 24.94 2.11
C ARG A 51 0.29 24.52 1.22
N THR A 52 -0.70 23.79 1.75
CA THR A 52 -1.89 23.41 0.98
C THR A 52 -2.72 24.62 0.57
N ASP A 53 -2.92 25.61 1.45
CA ASP A 53 -3.64 26.84 1.11
C ASP A 53 -2.93 27.63 0.00
N GLU A 54 -1.60 27.69 0.02
CA GLU A 54 -0.80 28.30 -1.04
C GLU A 54 -0.99 27.59 -2.38
N GLU A 55 -1.00 26.25 -2.37
CA GLU A 55 -1.26 25.41 -3.54
C GLU A 55 -2.70 25.58 -4.06
N ILE A 56 -3.70 25.63 -3.17
CA ILE A 56 -5.10 25.90 -3.52
C ILE A 56 -5.21 27.29 -4.14
N ALA A 57 -4.63 28.32 -3.52
CA ALA A 57 -4.67 29.68 -4.04
C ALA A 57 -3.95 29.78 -5.41
N ALA A 58 -2.88 29.01 -5.64
CA ALA A 58 -2.24 28.92 -6.95
C ALA A 58 -3.17 28.27 -8.00
N CYS A 59 -3.84 27.17 -7.64
CA CYS A 59 -4.82 26.51 -8.50
C CYS A 59 -5.99 27.44 -8.85
N GLU A 60 -6.48 28.21 -7.88
CA GLU A 60 -7.59 29.14 -8.10
C GLU A 60 -7.19 30.33 -8.99
N ARG A 61 -5.97 30.86 -8.84
CA ARG A 61 -5.44 31.89 -9.74
C ARG A 61 -5.32 31.38 -11.18
N GLU A 62 -4.78 30.18 -11.37
CA GLU A 62 -4.68 29.57 -12.70
C GLU A 62 -6.07 29.28 -13.29
N ARG A 63 -7.00 28.78 -12.47
CA ARG A 63 -8.40 28.57 -12.88
C ARG A 63 -9.05 29.87 -13.32
N ALA A 64 -8.87 30.96 -12.57
CA ALA A 64 -9.40 32.26 -12.91
C ALA A 64 -8.78 32.82 -14.20
N GLN A 65 -7.49 32.59 -14.43
CA GLN A 65 -6.83 32.95 -15.68
C GLN A 65 -7.41 32.19 -16.87
N LEU A 66 -7.59 30.87 -16.76
CA LEU A 66 -8.20 30.05 -17.81
C LEU A 66 -9.68 30.32 -18.00
N ALA A 67 -10.42 30.65 -16.94
CA ALA A 67 -11.83 31.04 -17.04
C ALA A 67 -12.03 32.32 -17.89
N GLY A 68 -11.03 33.20 -17.91
CA GLY A 68 -11.03 34.40 -18.75
C GLY A 68 -10.50 34.19 -20.16
N ASP A 69 -10.06 32.98 -20.52
CA ASP A 69 -9.64 32.63 -21.88
C ASP A 69 -10.90 32.34 -22.74
N PRO A 70 -11.16 33.11 -23.81
CA PRO A 70 -12.32 32.87 -24.68
C PRO A 70 -12.36 31.46 -25.27
N GLU A 71 -11.20 30.82 -25.46
CA GLU A 71 -11.13 29.45 -25.98
C GLU A 71 -11.67 28.41 -24.98
N VAL A 72 -11.63 28.71 -23.68
CA VAL A 72 -12.18 27.84 -22.63
C VAL A 72 -13.65 28.19 -22.37
N GLU A 73 -14.00 29.47 -22.37
CA GLU A 73 -15.38 29.96 -22.18
C GLU A 73 -16.30 29.47 -23.30
N HIS A 74 -15.84 29.57 -24.55
CA HIS A 74 -16.58 29.16 -25.75
C HIS A 74 -15.99 27.89 -26.37
N TYR A 75 -15.49 26.98 -25.53
CA TYR A 75 -14.83 25.74 -25.96
C TYR A 75 -15.64 24.96 -26.99
N GLU A 76 -16.93 24.72 -26.75
CA GLU A 76 -17.76 23.93 -27.68
C GLU A 76 -17.84 24.58 -29.07
N HIS A 77 -17.92 25.92 -29.12
CA HIS A 77 -17.96 26.67 -30.36
C HIS A 77 -16.63 26.59 -31.11
N HIS A 78 -15.51 26.87 -30.43
CA HIS A 78 -14.17 26.81 -31.05
C HIS A 78 -13.80 25.39 -31.48
N HIS A 79 -14.11 24.39 -30.65
CA HIS A 79 -13.86 22.99 -30.98
C HIS A 79 -14.70 22.55 -32.19
N SER A 80 -16.00 22.89 -32.24
CA SER A 80 -16.83 22.59 -33.41
C SER A 80 -16.30 23.26 -34.66
N ALA A 81 -16.00 24.57 -34.60
CA ALA A 81 -15.50 25.31 -35.77
C ALA A 81 -14.21 24.69 -36.35
N VAL A 82 -13.23 24.37 -35.50
CA VAL A 82 -11.98 23.72 -35.96
C VAL A 82 -12.22 22.30 -36.45
N THR A 83 -13.19 21.58 -35.87
CA THR A 83 -13.58 20.24 -36.34
C THR A 83 -14.21 20.31 -37.72
N ASP A 84 -15.11 21.25 -37.94
CA ASP A 84 -15.79 21.48 -39.22
C ASP A 84 -14.77 21.88 -40.30
N GLU A 85 -13.87 22.83 -40.02
CA GLU A 85 -12.77 23.22 -40.93
C GLU A 85 -11.86 22.03 -41.28
N ARG A 86 -11.58 21.16 -40.29
CA ARG A 86 -10.76 19.97 -40.51
C ARG A 86 -11.47 18.93 -41.37
N GLU A 87 -12.77 18.74 -41.17
CA GLU A 87 -13.56 17.81 -41.98
C GLU A 87 -13.71 18.32 -43.43
N GLU A 88 -13.82 19.63 -43.64
CA GLU A 88 -13.77 20.24 -44.98
C GLU A 88 -12.44 19.96 -45.70
N LEU A 89 -11.31 20.04 -44.99
CA LEU A 89 -9.98 19.75 -45.54
C LEU A 89 -9.67 18.26 -45.68
N ARG A 90 -10.46 17.38 -45.07
CA ARG A 90 -10.23 15.93 -45.08
C ARG A 90 -10.25 15.36 -46.49
N GLY A 91 -11.28 15.68 -47.28
CA GLY A 91 -11.41 15.21 -48.65
C GLY A 91 -10.23 15.62 -49.54
N PRO A 92 -9.88 16.93 -49.63
CA PRO A 92 -8.69 17.40 -50.33
C PRO A 92 -7.39 16.74 -49.84
N HIS A 93 -7.22 16.60 -48.52
CA HIS A 93 -6.03 15.97 -47.94
C HIS A 93 -5.91 14.49 -48.34
N GLU A 94 -6.99 13.71 -48.21
CA GLU A 94 -7.03 12.30 -48.60
C GLU A 94 -6.80 12.13 -50.11
N GLN A 95 -7.43 12.99 -50.93
CA GLN A 95 -7.25 12.98 -52.38
C GLN A 95 -5.80 13.28 -52.78
N MET A 96 -5.22 14.37 -52.27
CA MET A 96 -3.85 14.76 -52.60
C MET A 96 -2.83 13.75 -52.05
N SER A 97 -3.08 13.17 -50.88
CA SER A 97 -2.24 12.11 -50.33
C SER A 97 -2.31 10.83 -51.18
N ALA A 98 -3.50 10.45 -51.63
CA ALA A 98 -3.68 9.29 -52.50
C ALA A 98 -3.06 9.53 -53.89
N GLU A 99 -3.22 10.73 -54.45
CA GLU A 99 -2.58 11.11 -55.71
C GLU A 99 -1.07 11.06 -55.54
N ARG A 100 -0.50 11.75 -54.54
CA ARG A 100 0.93 11.75 -54.23
C ARG A 100 1.50 10.34 -54.06
N ARG A 101 0.81 9.44 -53.36
CA ARG A 101 1.23 8.04 -53.25
C ARG A 101 1.41 7.36 -54.60
N ARG A 102 0.58 7.64 -55.60
CA ARG A 102 0.74 7.05 -56.95
C ARG A 102 2.02 7.48 -57.65
N TRP A 103 2.58 8.64 -57.29
CA TRP A 103 3.88 9.10 -57.78
C TRP A 103 5.03 8.48 -56.99
N GLU A 104 4.85 8.35 -55.67
CA GLU A 104 5.89 7.95 -54.71
C GLU A 104 6.02 6.42 -54.53
N ASP A 105 4.99 5.63 -54.85
CA ASP A 105 5.02 4.14 -54.81
C ASP A 105 5.77 3.55 -56.02
N SER A 106 6.95 4.08 -56.34
CA SER A 106 7.84 3.53 -57.36
C SER A 106 9.27 3.48 -56.86
N LYS A 107 9.95 2.36 -57.07
CA LYS A 107 11.38 2.24 -56.74
C LYS A 107 12.23 3.28 -57.48
N TRP A 108 11.80 3.71 -58.67
CA TRP A 108 12.52 4.70 -59.47
C TRP A 108 12.35 6.10 -58.90
N PHE A 109 11.21 6.37 -58.26
CA PHE A 109 10.99 7.59 -57.51
C PHE A 109 11.97 7.69 -56.34
N ASP A 110 12.14 6.61 -55.58
CA ASP A 110 13.10 6.55 -54.46
C ASP A 110 14.54 6.80 -54.91
N GLU A 111 14.96 6.19 -56.03
CA GLU A 111 16.28 6.41 -56.65
C GLU A 111 16.48 7.89 -57.05
N LEU A 112 15.53 8.45 -57.79
CA LEU A 112 15.57 9.87 -58.20
C LEU A 112 15.56 10.83 -57.00
N GLN A 113 14.79 10.51 -55.96
CA GLN A 113 14.76 11.33 -54.76
C GLN A 113 16.07 11.25 -53.97
N ALA A 114 16.70 10.07 -53.88
CA ALA A 114 18.00 9.91 -53.24
C ALA A 114 19.10 10.71 -53.95
N ASP A 115 19.01 10.83 -55.28
CA ASP A 115 19.94 11.60 -56.12
C ASP A 115 19.64 13.12 -56.14
N GLY A 116 18.60 13.56 -55.41
CA GLY A 116 18.24 14.97 -55.29
C GLY A 116 17.53 15.53 -56.52
N PHE A 117 16.98 14.69 -57.41
CA PHE A 117 16.33 15.08 -58.67
C PHE A 117 15.23 16.14 -58.47
N PHE A 118 14.48 16.05 -57.37
CA PHE A 118 13.39 16.97 -57.06
C PHE A 118 13.84 18.25 -56.35
N GLU A 119 15.14 18.43 -56.07
CA GLU A 119 15.64 19.63 -55.40
C GLU A 119 15.84 20.80 -56.37
N PRO A 120 15.62 22.06 -55.94
CA PRO A 120 15.89 23.24 -56.76
C PRO A 120 17.37 23.37 -57.17
N THR A 121 18.28 22.79 -56.39
CA THR A 121 19.73 22.86 -56.56
C THR A 121 20.34 21.69 -57.32
N TYR A 122 19.51 20.86 -57.97
CA TYR A 122 19.94 19.68 -58.69
C TYR A 122 20.88 20.01 -59.88
N ASP A 123 22.17 19.69 -59.74
CA ASP A 123 23.16 19.74 -60.83
C ASP A 123 24.09 18.51 -60.79
N PRO A 124 23.62 17.35 -61.27
CA PRO A 124 24.41 16.12 -61.32
C PRO A 124 25.48 16.14 -62.41
N GLY A 125 26.53 15.32 -62.24
CA GLY A 125 27.53 15.08 -63.28
C GLY A 125 26.96 14.35 -64.50
N LEU A 126 27.65 14.39 -65.66
CA LEU A 126 27.16 13.82 -66.93
C LEU A 126 26.75 12.33 -66.85
N PHE A 127 27.47 11.51 -66.09
CA PHE A 127 27.15 10.09 -65.94
C PHE A 127 25.88 9.87 -65.10
N GLN A 128 25.73 10.66 -64.03
CA GLN A 128 24.56 10.64 -63.16
C GLN A 128 23.33 11.14 -63.93
N LYS A 129 23.44 12.24 -64.70
CA LYS A 129 22.38 12.72 -65.64
C LYS A 129 21.83 11.62 -66.55
N PHE A 130 22.70 10.71 -67.03
CA PHE A 130 22.27 9.60 -67.88
C PHE A 130 21.53 8.51 -67.08
N LEU A 131 21.98 8.18 -65.87
CA LEU A 131 21.30 7.24 -64.98
C LEU A 131 19.94 7.78 -64.53
N ASP A 132 19.87 9.06 -64.13
CA ASP A 132 18.65 9.73 -63.70
C ASP A 132 17.66 9.89 -64.86
N TRP A 133 18.15 10.15 -66.08
CA TRP A 133 17.31 10.16 -67.28
C TRP A 133 16.65 8.78 -67.51
N ARG A 134 17.42 7.70 -67.30
CA ARG A 134 16.90 6.33 -67.46
C ARG A 134 15.93 5.96 -66.35
N ALA A 135 16.25 6.27 -65.09
CA ALA A 135 15.34 6.07 -63.96
C ALA A 135 14.06 6.89 -64.11
N GLY A 136 14.18 8.15 -64.54
CA GLY A 136 13.07 9.03 -64.88
C GLY A 136 12.18 8.47 -65.99
N SER A 137 12.77 7.89 -67.04
CA SER A 137 12.00 7.27 -68.12
C SER A 137 11.21 6.05 -67.63
N PHE A 138 11.80 5.21 -66.77
CA PHE A 138 11.06 4.09 -66.18
C PHE A 138 10.00 4.53 -65.18
N TRP A 139 10.28 5.59 -64.42
CA TRP A 139 9.30 6.20 -63.53
C TRP A 139 8.12 6.79 -64.31
N MET A 140 8.38 7.47 -65.43
CA MET A 140 7.35 7.96 -66.36
C MET A 140 6.47 6.81 -66.87
N ASP A 141 7.07 5.73 -67.36
CA ASP A 141 6.35 4.54 -67.84
C ASP A 141 5.45 3.89 -66.77
N GLU A 142 5.83 3.99 -65.49
CA GLU A 142 5.05 3.45 -64.36
C GLU A 142 3.93 4.42 -63.89
N VAL A 143 4.19 5.72 -63.89
CA VAL A 143 3.28 6.76 -63.38
C VAL A 143 2.20 7.15 -64.39
N GLU A 144 2.51 7.18 -65.69
CA GLU A 144 1.55 7.56 -66.74
C GLU A 144 0.28 6.69 -66.74
N PRO A 145 0.36 5.34 -66.69
CA PRO A 145 -0.83 4.49 -66.59
C PRO A 145 -1.58 4.68 -65.26
N ALA A 146 -0.87 4.94 -64.17
CA ALA A 146 -1.45 5.11 -62.83
C ALA A 146 -2.23 6.43 -62.69
N LEU A 147 -1.83 7.46 -63.42
CA LEU A 147 -2.48 8.78 -63.45
C LEU A 147 -3.43 8.97 -64.62
N GLY A 148 -3.33 8.15 -65.67
CA GLY A 148 -4.08 8.31 -66.91
C GLY A 148 -3.72 9.58 -67.67
N ARG A 149 -2.45 9.99 -67.61
CA ARG A 149 -1.89 11.20 -68.27
C ARG A 149 -0.55 10.83 -68.90
N THR A 150 -0.17 11.53 -69.95
CA THR A 150 1.13 11.38 -70.63
C THR A 150 1.96 12.65 -70.49
N PHE A 151 3.27 12.52 -70.41
CA PHE A 151 4.22 13.63 -70.31
C PHE A 151 5.14 13.64 -71.54
N GLU A 152 5.41 14.82 -72.09
CA GLU A 152 6.25 14.94 -73.30
C GLU A 152 7.74 14.72 -72.98
N ASN A 153 8.15 15.00 -71.75
CA ASN A 153 9.53 14.87 -71.29
C ASN A 153 9.63 14.81 -69.76
N LEU A 154 10.84 14.50 -69.26
CA LEU A 154 11.12 14.39 -67.82
C LEU A 154 11.00 15.71 -67.06
N ASP A 155 11.23 16.85 -67.72
CA ASP A 155 11.09 18.16 -67.09
C ASP A 155 9.62 18.46 -66.81
N GLU A 156 8.72 18.12 -67.72
CA GLU A 156 7.27 18.24 -67.54
C GLU A 156 6.76 17.33 -66.41
N LEU A 157 7.23 16.08 -66.37
CA LEU A 157 6.93 15.14 -65.29
C LEU A 157 7.41 15.67 -63.93
N ARG A 158 8.65 16.18 -63.88
CA ARG A 158 9.25 16.79 -62.68
C ARG A 158 8.46 18.00 -62.22
N GLU A 159 8.13 18.93 -63.12
CA GLU A 159 7.33 20.11 -62.79
C GLU A 159 5.93 19.74 -62.28
N ALA A 160 5.28 18.75 -62.90
CA ALA A 160 3.96 18.28 -62.49
C ALA A 160 3.99 17.70 -61.07
N TYR A 161 4.99 16.87 -60.75
CA TYR A 161 5.19 16.35 -59.40
C TYR A 161 5.47 17.47 -58.39
N LEU A 162 6.35 18.43 -58.71
CA LEU A 162 6.67 19.55 -57.79
C LEU A 162 5.45 20.43 -57.49
N LYS A 163 4.58 20.67 -58.48
CA LYS A 163 3.30 21.38 -58.29
C LYS A 163 2.34 20.61 -57.38
N LEU A 164 2.23 19.29 -57.59
CA LEU A 164 1.44 18.41 -56.73
C LEU A 164 1.98 18.41 -55.30
N ARG A 165 3.30 18.20 -55.13
CA ARG A 165 3.97 18.17 -53.83
C ARG A 165 3.72 19.47 -53.06
N THR A 166 3.91 20.62 -53.69
CA THR A 166 3.70 21.93 -53.05
C THR A 166 2.24 22.09 -52.59
N SER A 167 1.29 21.72 -53.42
CA SER A 167 -0.15 21.78 -53.09
C SER A 167 -0.51 20.80 -51.97
N ALA A 168 -0.02 19.56 -52.05
CA ALA A 168 -0.26 18.51 -51.08
C ALA A 168 0.37 18.82 -49.72
N ASP A 169 1.60 19.35 -49.71
CA ASP A 169 2.30 19.77 -48.49
C ASP A 169 1.54 20.91 -47.81
N SER A 170 1.03 21.90 -48.57
CA SER A 170 0.22 23.00 -48.02
C SER A 170 -1.10 22.52 -47.40
N VAL A 171 -1.83 21.62 -48.07
CA VAL A 171 -3.09 21.06 -47.54
C VAL A 171 -2.82 20.18 -46.33
N LYS A 172 -1.75 19.39 -46.36
CA LYS A 172 -1.33 18.57 -45.22
C LYS A 172 -0.95 19.43 -44.02
N GLU A 173 -0.14 20.47 -44.20
CA GLU A 173 0.26 21.39 -43.13
C GLU A 173 -0.97 22.06 -42.50
N ALA A 174 -1.93 22.51 -43.31
CA ALA A 174 -3.19 23.07 -42.82
C ALA A 174 -4.01 22.03 -42.03
N TYR A 175 -4.16 20.82 -42.56
CA TYR A 175 -4.91 19.73 -41.91
C TYR A 175 -4.28 19.31 -40.57
N ASP A 176 -2.96 19.10 -40.55
CA ASP A 176 -2.20 18.73 -39.36
C ASP A 176 -2.22 19.88 -38.33
N GLY A 177 -2.13 21.13 -38.79
CA GLY A 177 -2.25 22.33 -37.96
C GLY A 177 -3.60 22.45 -37.25
N LEU A 178 -4.70 22.13 -37.93
CA LEU A 178 -6.03 22.06 -37.30
C LEU A 178 -6.11 20.91 -36.29
N GLY A 179 -5.48 19.77 -36.57
CA GLY A 179 -5.33 18.66 -35.62
C GLY A 179 -4.64 19.10 -34.33
N ALA A 180 -3.47 19.74 -34.45
CA ALA A 180 -2.73 20.26 -33.30
C ALA A 180 -3.53 21.32 -32.53
N ARG A 181 -4.34 22.12 -33.22
CA ARG A 181 -5.23 23.11 -32.58
C ARG A 181 -6.35 22.45 -31.77
N LEU A 182 -6.98 21.38 -32.27
CA LEU A 182 -7.98 20.61 -31.52
C LEU A 182 -7.37 19.99 -30.26
N ASP A 183 -6.16 19.43 -30.38
CA ASP A 183 -5.44 18.87 -29.23
C ASP A 183 -5.13 19.94 -28.18
N ALA A 184 -4.70 21.13 -28.62
CA ALA A 184 -4.43 22.26 -27.74
C ALA A 184 -5.70 22.77 -27.01
N LEU A 185 -6.83 22.91 -27.72
CA LEU A 185 -8.12 23.28 -27.13
C LEU A 185 -8.57 22.24 -26.10
N SER A 186 -8.48 20.95 -26.45
CA SER A 186 -8.84 19.84 -25.57
C SER A 186 -7.98 19.82 -24.30
N ALA A 187 -6.66 20.02 -24.44
CA ALA A 187 -5.73 20.09 -23.33
C ALA A 187 -6.04 21.27 -22.39
N LYS A 188 -6.33 22.46 -22.94
CA LYS A 188 -6.77 23.63 -22.15
C LYS A 188 -8.03 23.32 -21.36
N ARG A 189 -9.04 22.70 -22.00
CA ARG A 189 -10.29 22.34 -21.33
C ARG A 189 -10.09 21.31 -20.23
N GLN A 190 -9.31 20.26 -20.50
CA GLN A 190 -8.97 19.25 -19.50
C GLN A 190 -8.22 19.86 -18.30
N ARG A 191 -7.28 20.79 -18.55
CA ARG A 191 -6.57 21.51 -17.49
C ARG A 191 -7.53 22.33 -16.64
N TYR A 192 -8.46 23.05 -17.26
CA TYR A 192 -9.50 23.78 -16.53
C TYR A 192 -10.36 22.86 -15.65
N ASP A 193 -10.87 21.75 -16.22
CA ASP A 193 -11.70 20.79 -15.47
C ASP A 193 -10.91 20.12 -14.34
N GLN A 194 -9.61 19.89 -14.51
CA GLN A 194 -8.71 19.42 -13.45
C GLN A 194 -8.61 20.45 -12.31
N LEU A 195 -8.35 21.72 -12.64
CA LEU A 195 -8.23 22.81 -11.66
C LEU A 195 -9.53 23.06 -10.88
N VAL A 196 -10.70 22.73 -11.45
CA VAL A 196 -11.98 22.78 -10.73
C VAL A 196 -12.02 21.78 -9.58
N ARG A 197 -11.47 20.57 -9.77
CA ARG A 197 -11.51 19.48 -8.77
C ARG A 197 -10.29 19.45 -7.84
N GLN A 198 -9.20 20.08 -8.25
CA GLN A 198 -7.92 20.02 -7.54
C GLN A 198 -7.97 20.54 -6.09
N PRO A 199 -8.68 21.64 -5.77
CA PRO A 199 -8.80 22.11 -4.38
C PRO A 199 -9.37 21.06 -3.42
N ASP A 200 -10.42 20.34 -3.82
CA ASP A 200 -11.03 19.29 -2.99
C ASP A 200 -10.09 18.08 -2.79
N VAL A 201 -9.24 17.80 -3.77
CA VAL A 201 -8.21 16.77 -3.67
C VAL A 201 -7.12 17.21 -2.69
N LEU A 202 -6.62 18.44 -2.85
CA LEU A 202 -5.60 19.02 -1.98
C LEU A 202 -6.08 19.12 -0.51
N HIS A 203 -7.34 19.53 -0.30
CA HIS A 203 -7.93 19.59 1.04
C HIS A 203 -7.99 18.21 1.70
N ARG A 204 -8.45 17.17 0.97
CA ARG A 204 -8.45 15.80 1.50
C ARG A 204 -7.06 15.29 1.81
N GLN A 205 -6.09 15.54 0.93
CA GLN A 205 -4.68 15.18 1.15
C GLN A 205 -4.10 15.88 2.38
N MET A 206 -4.43 17.16 2.60
CA MET A 206 -4.04 17.90 3.79
C MET A 206 -4.60 17.26 5.06
N VAL A 207 -5.90 16.94 5.10
CA VAL A 207 -6.52 16.27 6.26
C VAL A 207 -5.83 14.95 6.55
N THR A 208 -5.63 14.08 5.54
CA THR A 208 -4.90 12.82 5.71
C THR A 208 -3.48 13.03 6.21
N THR A 209 -2.76 14.03 5.70
CA THR A 209 -1.39 14.35 6.17
C THR A 209 -1.39 14.79 7.63
N LEU A 210 -2.37 15.58 8.06
CA LEU A 210 -2.52 16.01 9.46
C LEU A 210 -2.87 14.83 10.37
N GLU A 211 -3.80 13.98 9.95
CA GLU A 211 -4.18 12.74 10.64
C GLU A 211 -2.95 11.86 10.87
N GLU A 212 -2.19 11.56 9.81
CA GLU A 212 -0.98 10.75 9.87
C GLU A 212 0.08 11.35 10.82
N ALA A 213 0.30 12.67 10.76
CA ALA A 213 1.23 13.36 11.64
C ALA A 213 0.82 13.23 13.12
N ILE A 214 -0.47 13.41 13.42
CA ILE A 214 -1.00 13.28 14.79
C ILE A 214 -0.89 11.83 15.27
N ALA A 215 -1.29 10.84 14.47
CA ALA A 215 -1.22 9.44 14.84
C ALA A 215 0.23 9.02 15.12
N ALA A 216 1.16 9.35 14.21
CA ALA A 216 2.57 9.04 14.38
C ALA A 216 3.15 9.68 15.64
N HIS A 217 2.81 10.95 15.91
CA HIS A 217 3.25 11.65 17.11
C HIS A 217 2.70 11.02 18.38
N LEU A 218 1.39 10.76 18.45
CA LEU A 218 0.76 10.15 19.62
C LEU A 218 1.31 8.74 19.88
N ASP A 219 1.58 7.95 18.84
CA ASP A 219 2.16 6.63 18.97
C ASP A 219 3.60 6.66 19.51
N ALA A 220 4.40 7.66 19.12
CA ALA A 220 5.74 7.89 19.64
C ALA A 220 5.78 8.61 21.00
N CYS A 221 4.65 9.16 21.45
CA CYS A 221 4.55 9.98 22.64
C CYS A 221 4.70 9.13 23.93
N PRO A 222 5.63 9.49 24.85
CA PRO A 222 5.75 8.84 26.16
C PRO A 222 4.47 8.95 27.00
N SER A 223 4.23 7.98 27.89
CA SER A 223 3.03 7.91 28.71
C SER A 223 2.81 9.16 29.58
N ASP A 224 3.88 9.71 30.16
CA ASP A 224 3.81 10.93 30.99
C ASP A 224 3.34 12.14 30.18
N LEU A 225 3.83 12.27 28.94
CA LEU A 225 3.41 13.36 28.05
C LEU A 225 1.96 13.14 27.58
N ARG A 226 1.52 11.91 27.34
CA ARG A 226 0.09 11.63 27.04
C ARG A 226 -0.82 12.06 28.20
N LEU A 227 -0.40 11.82 29.44
CA LEU A 227 -1.13 12.27 30.63
C LEU A 227 -1.19 13.80 30.71
N GLU A 228 -0.08 14.50 30.47
CA GLU A 228 -0.05 15.98 30.39
C GLU A 228 -0.97 16.51 29.28
N ILE A 229 -0.96 15.88 28.10
CA ILE A 229 -1.80 16.29 26.96
C ILE A 229 -3.30 16.13 27.27
N ALA A 230 -3.65 15.02 27.92
CA ALA A 230 -5.02 14.70 28.30
C ALA A 230 -5.55 15.54 29.48
N GLU A 231 -4.66 16.22 30.21
CA GLU A 231 -5.04 17.03 31.37
C GLU A 231 -6.11 18.08 31.00
N GLY A 232 -7.18 18.13 31.80
CA GLY A 232 -8.28 19.08 31.60
C GLY A 232 -9.29 18.73 30.50
N ASP A 233 -9.11 17.62 29.76
CA ASP A 233 -10.06 17.17 28.73
C ASP A 233 -10.46 15.71 28.93
N PRO A 234 -11.66 15.46 29.48
CA PRO A 234 -12.14 14.11 29.76
C PRO A 234 -12.28 13.23 28.49
N ASN A 235 -12.57 13.82 27.34
CA ASN A 235 -12.73 13.07 26.10
C ASN A 235 -11.38 12.59 25.58
N LEU A 236 -10.36 13.46 25.65
CA LEU A 236 -8.99 13.13 25.27
C LEU A 236 -8.40 12.08 26.21
N ASP A 237 -8.61 12.22 27.53
CA ASP A 237 -8.21 11.23 28.54
C ASP A 237 -8.84 9.85 28.26
N ALA A 238 -10.15 9.79 28.07
CA ALA A 238 -10.86 8.55 27.76
C ALA A 238 -10.36 7.92 26.45
N ALA A 239 -10.15 8.72 25.40
CA ALA A 239 -9.64 8.25 24.11
C ALA A 239 -8.22 7.70 24.23
N MET A 240 -7.32 8.40 24.93
CA MET A 240 -5.93 7.95 25.13
C MET A 240 -5.85 6.68 25.99
N LYS A 241 -6.67 6.56 27.03
CA LYS A 241 -6.79 5.33 27.82
C LYS A 241 -7.28 4.16 26.98
N LYS A 242 -8.30 4.39 26.14
CA LYS A 242 -8.81 3.37 25.21
C LYS A 242 -7.75 2.93 24.21
N LEU A 243 -7.03 3.87 23.58
CA LEU A 243 -5.95 3.55 22.65
C LEU A 243 -4.83 2.73 23.32
N THR A 244 -4.42 3.14 24.51
CA THR A 244 -3.40 2.45 25.30
C THR A 244 -3.87 1.06 25.71
N GLY A 245 -5.09 0.93 26.23
CA GLY A 245 -5.67 -0.36 26.61
C GLY A 245 -5.79 -1.33 25.44
N LEU A 246 -6.26 -0.87 24.27
CA LEU A 246 -6.32 -1.69 23.05
C LEU A 246 -4.93 -2.16 22.60
N GLN A 247 -3.93 -1.27 22.67
CA GLN A 247 -2.54 -1.62 22.38
C GLN A 247 -2.03 -2.69 23.35
N LYS A 248 -2.31 -2.55 24.66
CA LYS A 248 -1.94 -3.51 25.70
C LYS A 248 -2.63 -4.86 25.53
N GLN A 249 -3.92 -4.91 25.24
CA GLN A 249 -4.62 -6.17 24.94
C GLN A 249 -3.99 -6.88 23.74
N SER A 250 -3.71 -6.16 22.66
CA SER A 250 -3.06 -6.73 21.47
C SER A 250 -1.66 -7.25 21.79
N GLN A 251 -0.87 -6.50 22.56
CA GLN A 251 0.44 -6.94 23.05
C GLN A 251 0.33 -8.21 23.91
N TYR A 252 -0.56 -8.23 24.90
CA TYR A 252 -0.75 -9.38 25.77
C TYR A 252 -1.20 -10.63 25.01
N LEU A 253 -2.11 -10.52 24.05
CA LEU A 253 -2.52 -11.68 23.25
C LEU A 253 -1.35 -12.25 22.42
N ARG A 254 -0.48 -11.38 21.89
CA ARG A 254 0.73 -11.81 21.17
C ARG A 254 1.74 -12.45 22.12
N GLU A 255 2.01 -11.85 23.27
CA GLU A 255 2.92 -12.40 24.27
C GLU A 255 2.39 -13.75 24.82
N LEU A 256 1.10 -13.84 25.17
CA LEU A 256 0.47 -15.08 25.65
C LEU A 256 0.56 -16.20 24.62
N ARG A 257 0.41 -15.89 23.33
CA ARG A 257 0.63 -16.88 22.27
C ARG A 257 2.07 -17.41 22.32
N VAL A 258 3.06 -16.53 22.30
CA VAL A 258 4.47 -16.93 22.28
C VAL A 258 4.83 -17.72 23.54
N VAL A 259 4.49 -17.17 24.70
CA VAL A 259 4.92 -17.70 25.99
C VAL A 259 4.15 -18.95 26.39
N ARG A 260 2.85 -19.03 26.08
CA ARG A 260 1.99 -20.11 26.59
C ARG A 260 1.45 -21.08 25.55
N VAL A 261 1.45 -20.73 24.26
CA VAL A 261 1.03 -21.61 23.17
C VAL A 261 2.25 -22.19 22.46
N ASP A 262 3.16 -21.36 21.95
CA ASP A 262 4.28 -21.84 21.15
C ASP A 262 5.24 -22.71 21.98
N SER A 263 5.45 -22.34 23.25
CA SER A 263 6.21 -23.17 24.21
C SER A 263 5.59 -24.56 24.41
N VAL A 264 4.26 -24.64 24.48
CA VAL A 264 3.52 -25.90 24.65
C VAL A 264 3.57 -26.74 23.39
N VAL A 265 3.43 -26.12 22.23
CA VAL A 265 3.58 -26.81 20.95
C VAL A 265 4.97 -27.46 20.87
N GLN A 266 6.02 -26.72 21.22
CA GLN A 266 7.38 -27.27 21.27
C GLN A 266 7.51 -28.44 22.27
N GLN A 267 6.90 -28.36 23.45
CA GLN A 267 6.89 -29.46 24.42
C GLN A 267 6.17 -30.70 23.87
N LEU A 268 5.00 -30.53 23.25
CA LEU A 268 4.24 -31.61 22.63
C LEU A 268 5.00 -32.25 21.47
N GLU A 269 5.67 -31.46 20.64
CA GLU A 269 6.54 -31.96 19.57
C GLU A 269 7.71 -32.78 20.12
N GLN A 270 8.35 -32.34 21.21
CA GLN A 270 9.41 -33.10 21.87
C GLN A 270 8.89 -34.41 22.45
N GLN A 271 7.71 -34.41 23.08
CA GLN A 271 7.06 -35.62 23.58
C GLN A 271 6.75 -36.57 22.42
N LEU A 272 6.15 -36.07 21.33
CA LEU A 272 5.84 -36.85 20.13
C LEU A 272 7.12 -37.51 19.56
N ARG A 273 8.23 -36.77 19.45
CA ARG A 273 9.53 -37.35 19.04
C ARG A 273 10.05 -38.42 20.00
N LYS A 274 9.86 -38.28 21.31
CA LYS A 274 10.23 -39.31 22.30
C LYS A 274 9.36 -40.57 22.13
N LEU A 275 8.07 -40.39 21.82
CA LEU A 275 7.15 -41.49 21.53
C LEU A 275 7.53 -42.21 20.25
N ASP A 276 7.82 -41.50 19.16
CA ASP A 276 8.26 -42.09 17.90
C ASP A 276 9.53 -42.94 18.07
N ARG A 277 10.50 -42.44 18.85
CA ARG A 277 11.73 -43.22 19.18
C ARG A 277 11.39 -44.49 19.96
N THR A 278 10.42 -44.42 20.87
CA THR A 278 9.99 -45.57 21.68
C THR A 278 9.24 -46.60 20.84
N ILE A 279 8.38 -46.15 19.93
CA ILE A 279 7.69 -46.98 18.93
C ILE A 279 8.73 -47.68 18.06
N ALA A 280 9.64 -46.94 17.43
CA ALA A 280 10.68 -47.49 16.57
C ALA A 280 11.59 -48.50 17.31
N LYS A 281 11.94 -48.24 18.59
CA LYS A 281 12.70 -49.19 19.42
C LYS A 281 11.91 -50.47 19.70
N THR A 282 10.59 -50.35 19.92
CA THR A 282 9.70 -51.49 20.17
C THR A 282 9.51 -52.32 18.90
N GLU A 283 9.28 -51.69 17.76
CA GLU A 283 9.21 -52.36 16.45
C GLU A 283 10.49 -53.15 16.13
N ARG A 284 11.68 -52.56 16.37
CA ARG A 284 12.96 -53.28 16.23
C ARG A 284 13.06 -54.51 17.13
N LYS A 285 12.53 -54.44 18.36
CA LYS A 285 12.51 -55.59 19.28
C LYS A 285 11.55 -56.67 18.82
N ILE A 286 10.36 -56.30 18.34
CA ILE A 286 9.40 -57.24 17.74
C ILE A 286 10.05 -57.95 16.53
N ALA A 287 10.72 -57.20 15.66
CA ALA A 287 11.44 -57.76 14.52
C ALA A 287 12.57 -58.72 14.92
N LYS A 288 13.29 -58.44 16.01
CA LYS A 288 14.42 -59.24 16.49
C LYS A 288 14.02 -60.49 17.29
N TYR A 289 13.04 -60.38 18.18
CA TYR A 289 12.65 -61.43 19.13
C TYR A 289 11.38 -62.18 18.71
N GLY A 290 10.79 -61.83 17.57
CA GLY A 290 9.63 -62.47 16.99
C GLY A 290 8.28 -62.00 17.57
N PRO A 291 7.16 -62.52 17.04
CA PRO A 291 5.80 -62.08 17.39
C PRO A 291 5.40 -62.31 18.85
N GLY A 292 6.17 -63.10 19.59
CA GLY A 292 5.97 -63.36 21.02
C GLY A 292 6.45 -62.23 21.94
N TYR A 293 7.19 -61.23 21.42
CA TYR A 293 7.59 -60.06 22.19
C TYR A 293 6.36 -59.17 22.46
N ARG A 294 5.77 -59.31 23.65
CA ARG A 294 4.69 -58.42 24.11
C ARG A 294 5.31 -57.16 24.72
N ALA A 295 5.03 -56.00 24.13
CA ALA A 295 5.25 -54.73 24.82
C ALA A 295 4.52 -54.79 26.17
N SER A 296 5.17 -54.36 27.26
CA SER A 296 4.52 -54.36 28.58
C SER A 296 3.24 -53.53 28.51
N ALA A 297 2.12 -54.09 28.97
CA ALA A 297 0.84 -53.38 29.05
C ALA A 297 0.95 -52.10 29.89
N GLU A 298 1.90 -52.06 30.83
CA GLU A 298 2.23 -50.89 31.63
C GLU A 298 2.90 -49.78 30.79
N ALA A 299 3.73 -50.14 29.80
CA ALA A 299 4.36 -49.18 28.89
C ALA A 299 3.35 -48.59 27.90
N VAL A 300 2.33 -49.35 27.49
CA VAL A 300 1.25 -48.89 26.61
C VAL A 300 0.22 -48.06 27.38
N ASN A 301 -0.19 -48.49 28.59
CA ASN A 301 -1.08 -47.71 29.45
C ASN A 301 -0.48 -46.37 29.88
N LYS A 302 0.84 -46.30 30.13
CA LYS A 302 1.55 -45.04 30.38
C LYS A 302 1.50 -44.08 29.18
N LEU A 303 1.32 -44.57 27.95
CA LEU A 303 1.17 -43.73 26.76
C LEU A 303 -0.28 -43.28 26.54
N GLU A 304 -1.25 -44.14 26.85
CA GLU A 304 -2.67 -43.92 26.60
C GLU A 304 -3.34 -43.02 27.67
N THR A 305 -2.84 -43.01 28.91
CA THR A 305 -3.41 -42.25 30.03
C THR A 305 -2.80 -40.86 30.24
N LEU A 306 -1.85 -40.44 29.40
CA LEU A 306 -1.18 -39.15 29.57
C LEU A 306 -2.08 -37.99 29.14
N GLN A 307 -2.74 -37.43 30.14
CA GLN A 307 -2.92 -35.99 30.32
C GLN A 307 -4.04 -35.29 29.52
N ARG A 308 -4.98 -35.99 28.87
CA ARG A 308 -6.13 -35.32 28.22
C ARG A 308 -6.84 -34.34 29.15
N LYS A 309 -7.19 -34.75 30.38
CA LYS A 309 -7.79 -33.86 31.39
C LYS A 309 -6.91 -32.67 31.78
N LYS A 310 -5.59 -32.85 31.85
CA LYS A 310 -4.62 -31.78 32.18
C LYS A 310 -4.50 -30.79 31.03
N TRP A 311 -4.45 -31.28 29.78
CA TRP A 311 -4.44 -30.45 28.58
C TRP A 311 -5.76 -29.72 28.38
N ASP A 312 -6.90 -30.38 28.59
CA ASP A 312 -8.22 -29.75 28.55
C ASP A 312 -8.32 -28.62 29.60
N LYS A 313 -7.85 -28.86 30.84
CA LYS A 313 -7.79 -27.82 31.88
C LYS A 313 -6.88 -26.65 31.49
N ARG A 314 -5.71 -26.94 30.89
CA ARG A 314 -4.77 -25.91 30.42
C ARG A 314 -5.36 -25.07 29.28
N VAL A 315 -5.99 -25.71 28.30
CA VAL A 315 -6.67 -25.03 27.20
C VAL A 315 -7.80 -24.17 27.73
N ALA A 316 -8.63 -24.69 28.65
CA ALA A 316 -9.70 -23.93 29.28
C ALA A 316 -9.18 -22.70 30.06
N SER A 317 -8.07 -22.85 30.81
CA SER A 317 -7.44 -21.73 31.50
C SER A 317 -6.89 -20.68 30.53
N LEU A 318 -6.26 -21.09 29.43
CA LEU A 318 -5.75 -20.16 28.41
C LEU A 318 -6.88 -19.46 27.68
N ASP A 319 -7.98 -20.17 27.39
CA ASP A 319 -9.16 -19.61 26.76
C ASP A 319 -9.84 -18.59 27.68
N LYS A 320 -9.92 -18.87 29.00
CA LYS A 320 -10.41 -17.92 30.02
C LYS A 320 -9.58 -16.63 30.02
N VAL A 321 -8.25 -16.73 30.04
CA VAL A 321 -7.35 -15.56 29.96
C VAL A 321 -7.53 -14.83 28.63
N ARG A 322 -7.54 -15.56 27.50
CA ARG A 322 -7.71 -14.97 26.17
C ARG A 322 -9.00 -14.17 26.08
N THR A 323 -10.12 -14.76 26.46
CA THR A 323 -11.45 -14.15 26.44
C THR A 323 -11.51 -12.94 27.35
N ARG A 324 -10.95 -13.03 28.57
CA ARG A 324 -10.87 -11.89 29.49
C ARG A 324 -10.06 -10.73 28.90
N VAL A 325 -8.92 -11.02 28.27
CA VAL A 325 -8.10 -10.00 27.60
C VAL A 325 -8.82 -9.45 26.36
N SER A 326 -9.43 -10.29 25.53
CA SER A 326 -10.04 -9.86 24.26
C SER A 326 -11.31 -9.05 24.43
N ASP A 327 -12.09 -9.33 25.48
CA ASP A 327 -13.42 -8.78 25.69
C ASP A 327 -13.45 -7.65 26.72
N PHE A 328 -12.28 -7.28 27.25
CA PHE A 328 -12.15 -6.13 28.13
C PHE A 328 -12.46 -4.81 27.39
N ASP A 329 -13.32 -3.99 27.99
CA ASP A 329 -13.80 -2.72 27.42
C ASP A 329 -13.84 -1.54 28.43
N ARG A 330 -13.48 -1.82 29.70
CA ARG A 330 -13.54 -0.88 30.84
C ARG A 330 -12.30 0.02 30.93
N TYR A 331 -11.99 0.74 29.84
CA TYR A 331 -10.77 1.55 29.73
C TYR A 331 -10.75 2.80 30.61
N ASP A 332 -11.92 3.27 31.04
CA ASP A 332 -12.12 4.42 31.93
C ASP A 332 -11.43 4.25 33.29
N HIS A 333 -11.33 3.00 33.77
CA HIS A 333 -10.59 2.64 34.98
C HIS A 333 -9.07 2.57 34.80
N GLY A 334 -8.58 2.72 33.57
CA GLY A 334 -7.16 2.74 33.25
C GLY A 334 -6.46 4.02 33.71
N SER A 335 -5.14 3.95 33.80
CA SER A 335 -4.28 5.13 33.95
C SER A 335 -3.21 5.14 32.86
N LEU A 336 -2.79 6.34 32.48
CA LEU A 336 -1.67 6.58 31.57
C LEU A 336 -0.34 6.68 32.31
N SER A 337 -0.34 6.64 33.66
CA SER A 337 0.88 6.66 34.47
C SER A 337 1.72 5.39 34.24
N ASN A 338 3.04 5.52 34.34
CA ASN A 338 3.96 4.39 34.33
C ASN A 338 3.80 3.49 35.58
N ASP A 339 3.27 4.02 36.68
CA ASP A 339 3.00 3.28 37.93
C ASP A 339 1.67 2.49 37.87
N PHE A 340 1.16 2.21 36.67
CA PHE A 340 -0.10 1.51 36.45
C PHE A 340 0.08 0.26 35.61
N LEU A 341 -0.36 -0.89 36.14
CA LEU A 341 -0.27 -2.17 35.46
C LEU A 341 -1.59 -2.50 34.73
N TRP A 342 -1.62 -2.36 33.41
CA TRP A 342 -2.82 -2.66 32.59
C TRP A 342 -3.27 -4.12 32.70
N TRP A 343 -2.33 -5.05 32.83
CA TRP A 343 -2.61 -6.46 33.02
C TRP A 343 -3.52 -6.72 34.23
N MET A 344 -3.27 -6.03 35.34
CA MET A 344 -4.07 -6.14 36.56
C MET A 344 -5.51 -5.72 36.33
N LEU A 345 -5.70 -4.59 35.66
CA LEU A 345 -7.02 -4.06 35.34
C LEU A 345 -7.78 -5.01 34.40
N ILE A 346 -7.12 -5.47 33.34
CA ILE A 346 -7.73 -6.32 32.32
C ILE A 346 -8.10 -7.69 32.89
N THR A 347 -7.21 -8.26 33.69
CA THR A 347 -7.36 -9.65 34.15
C THR A 347 -7.97 -9.80 35.53
N ASP A 348 -8.24 -8.70 36.23
CA ASP A 348 -8.74 -8.70 37.61
C ASP A 348 -7.81 -9.46 38.56
N GLY A 349 -6.51 -9.14 38.49
CA GLY A 349 -5.51 -9.68 39.42
C GLY A 349 -4.92 -11.04 39.07
N MET A 350 -5.08 -11.56 37.85
CA MET A 350 -4.43 -12.82 37.48
C MET A 350 -2.92 -12.66 37.47
N ARG A 351 -2.20 -13.73 37.85
CA ARG A 351 -0.74 -13.77 37.72
C ARG A 351 -0.32 -13.76 36.26
N GLY A 352 0.71 -12.97 35.95
CA GLY A 352 1.24 -12.79 34.61
C GLY A 352 2.75 -12.58 34.57
N ASN A 353 3.50 -13.14 35.55
CA ASN A 353 4.94 -12.93 35.71
C ASN A 353 5.77 -13.35 34.48
N ASP A 354 5.17 -14.15 33.61
CA ASP A 354 5.72 -14.60 32.34
C ASP A 354 5.60 -13.55 31.21
N LEU A 355 4.75 -12.53 31.39
CA LEU A 355 4.62 -11.37 30.51
C LEU A 355 5.67 -10.32 30.82
N TYR A 356 6.15 -9.63 29.78
CA TYR A 356 7.26 -8.69 29.91
C TYR A 356 6.91 -7.52 30.83
N GLU A 357 5.75 -6.88 30.61
CA GLU A 357 5.33 -5.72 31.40
C GLU A 357 5.14 -6.04 32.88
N VAL A 358 4.48 -7.16 33.19
CA VAL A 358 4.25 -7.57 34.59
C VAL A 358 5.57 -7.81 35.31
N ARG A 359 6.54 -8.46 34.64
CA ARG A 359 7.87 -8.69 35.20
C ARG A 359 8.60 -7.37 35.45
N VAL A 360 8.68 -6.49 34.46
CA VAL A 360 9.35 -5.19 34.59
C VAL A 360 8.70 -4.33 35.68
N PHE A 361 7.37 -4.32 35.75
CA PHE A 361 6.62 -3.61 36.78
C PHE A 361 6.94 -4.15 38.18
N THR A 362 6.94 -5.47 38.35
CA THR A 362 7.26 -6.11 39.64
C THR A 362 8.71 -5.85 40.07
N GLU A 363 9.65 -5.82 39.12
CA GLU A 363 11.06 -5.48 39.38
C GLU A 363 11.23 -4.01 39.82
N GLN A 364 10.44 -3.10 39.26
CA GLN A 364 10.47 -1.66 39.59
C GLN A 364 9.71 -1.33 40.88
N HIS A 365 8.72 -2.14 41.26
CA HIS A 365 7.88 -1.94 42.43
C HIS A 365 7.91 -3.17 43.36
N PRO A 366 9.03 -3.43 44.07
CA PRO A 366 9.18 -4.64 44.90
C PRO A 366 8.20 -4.69 46.09
N ASP A 367 7.77 -3.53 46.59
CA ASP A 367 6.79 -3.44 47.69
C ASP A 367 5.34 -3.61 47.20
N TRP A 368 5.13 -3.67 45.88
CA TRP A 368 3.79 -3.79 45.32
C TRP A 368 3.31 -5.25 45.40
N THR A 369 2.35 -5.49 46.28
CA THR A 369 1.73 -6.80 46.44
C THR A 369 0.56 -6.95 45.46
N LEU A 370 0.64 -7.96 44.58
CA LEU A 370 -0.48 -8.42 43.78
C LEU A 370 -1.68 -8.68 44.72
N PRO A 371 -2.86 -8.08 44.47
CA PRO A 371 -4.08 -8.54 45.09
C PRO A 371 -4.19 -10.05 44.85
N LEU A 372 -4.31 -10.83 45.93
CA LEU A 372 -4.65 -12.24 45.82
C LEU A 372 -5.93 -12.30 45.01
N ALA A 373 -5.87 -12.85 43.80
CA ALA A 373 -7.06 -13.07 42.98
C ALA A 373 -8.08 -13.80 43.87
N PRO A 374 -9.37 -13.40 43.84
CA PRO A 374 -10.39 -14.07 44.63
C PRO A 374 -10.30 -15.57 44.34
N ASP A 375 -10.11 -16.38 45.39
CA ASP A 375 -9.82 -17.82 45.34
C ASP A 375 -10.47 -18.45 44.11
N ASP A 376 -9.67 -18.64 43.05
CA ASP A 376 -10.08 -19.40 41.87
C ASP A 376 -9.55 -20.81 42.12
N PRO A 377 -10.33 -21.71 42.77
CA PRO A 377 -9.88 -23.06 43.12
C PRO A 377 -9.49 -23.88 41.87
N ASP A 378 -9.79 -23.38 40.67
CA ASP A 378 -9.56 -24.01 39.38
C ASP A 378 -8.49 -23.33 38.51
N GLY A 379 -7.30 -23.12 39.09
CA GLY A 379 -6.06 -23.48 38.40
C GLY A 379 -5.60 -22.60 37.23
N VAL A 380 -5.29 -21.34 37.53
CA VAL A 380 -4.32 -20.57 36.72
C VAL A 380 -2.89 -20.85 37.18
N ASP A 381 -2.69 -21.18 38.46
CA ASP A 381 -1.37 -21.47 39.05
C ASP A 381 -0.73 -22.76 38.52
N LEU A 382 -1.52 -23.76 38.16
CA LEU A 382 -0.97 -25.05 37.69
C LEU A 382 -0.22 -24.98 36.36
N ALA A 383 -0.40 -23.95 35.54
CA ALA A 383 0.28 -23.87 34.24
C ALA A 383 1.65 -23.18 34.33
N ALA A 384 1.79 -22.15 35.18
CA ALA A 384 3.06 -21.45 35.42
C ALA A 384 3.94 -22.25 36.39
N ASP A 385 3.36 -22.76 37.49
CA ASP A 385 4.09 -23.59 38.45
C ASP A 385 4.49 -24.93 37.83
N ALA A 386 3.65 -25.55 36.97
CA ALA A 386 4.07 -26.77 36.27
C ALA A 386 5.12 -26.49 35.19
N LEU A 387 5.15 -25.32 34.54
CA LEU A 387 6.23 -25.00 33.59
C LEU A 387 7.56 -24.80 34.32
N ALA A 388 7.51 -24.13 35.48
CA ALA A 388 8.67 -23.94 36.35
C ALA A 388 9.16 -25.28 36.95
N GLU A 389 8.26 -26.12 37.47
CA GLU A 389 8.59 -27.46 37.97
C GLU A 389 9.10 -28.39 36.86
N GLU A 390 8.53 -28.35 35.64
CA GLU A 390 8.94 -29.21 34.53
C GLU A 390 10.29 -28.76 33.91
N MET A 391 10.61 -27.46 33.95
CA MET A 391 11.95 -26.95 33.61
C MET A 391 13.02 -27.39 34.62
N ILE A 392 12.67 -27.44 35.92
CA ILE A 392 13.57 -27.92 36.98
C ILE A 392 13.74 -29.44 36.87
N ALA A 393 12.64 -30.20 36.74
CA ALA A 393 12.66 -31.66 36.64
C ALA A 393 13.33 -32.17 35.35
N GLY A 394 13.21 -31.44 34.24
CA GLY A 394 13.90 -31.75 32.99
C GLY A 394 15.44 -31.59 33.07
N SER A 395 15.94 -30.84 34.05
CA SER A 395 17.39 -30.67 34.28
C SER A 395 17.99 -31.79 35.14
N ASP A 396 17.20 -32.36 36.06
CA ASP A 396 17.68 -33.41 36.97
C ASP A 396 17.70 -34.82 36.33
N GLU A 397 16.81 -35.11 35.38
CA GLU A 397 16.81 -36.42 34.68
C GLU A 397 18.00 -36.60 33.71
N ALA A 398 18.70 -35.52 33.33
CA ALA A 398 19.92 -35.61 32.52
C ALA A 398 21.17 -36.03 33.32
N GLY A 399 21.10 -36.02 34.66
CA GLY A 399 22.25 -36.28 35.55
C GLY A 399 22.37 -37.70 36.10
N LEU A 400 21.44 -38.62 35.79
CA LEU A 400 21.33 -39.93 36.46
C LEU A 400 21.57 -41.15 35.57
N SER A 401 22.16 -40.99 34.39
CA SER A 401 22.59 -42.12 33.55
C SER A 401 24.11 -42.18 33.37
N ASP A 402 24.85 -42.32 34.47
CA ASP A 402 26.22 -42.84 34.44
C ASP A 402 26.59 -43.44 35.82
N ALA A 403 25.91 -44.53 36.19
CA ALA A 403 26.35 -45.43 37.24
C ALA A 403 25.63 -46.79 37.12
N SER A 404 26.16 -47.67 36.26
CA SER A 404 26.27 -49.13 36.47
C SER A 404 26.88 -49.80 35.24
#